data_AF-A0A7H8T2L4-F1
#
_entry.id   AF-A0A7H8T2L4-F1
#
_cell.length_a   1.000
_cell.length_b   1.000
_cell.length_c   1.000
_cell.angle_alpha   90.00
_cell.angle_beta   90.00
_cell.angle_gamma   90.00
#
_symmetry.space_group_name_H-M   'P 1'
#
loop_
_entity.id
_entity.type
_entity.pdbx_description
1 polymer ?
#
loop_
_entity_poly.entity_id
_entity_poly.type
_entity_poly.pdbx_seq_one_letter_code
_entity_poly.pdbx_strand_id
1 'polypeptide(L)'
;MLLDPSLDTRAVAPGKWLGFQPTSQGPAMDWETDLGVVRIVHTTRRGAACAMAEELAEDTGAQGVITVCALFGDIGFSGPALIAADTAQPPLEYETQWGLITRLVGQPLPWWPSALRRSDVISKWSPDAPVTLAEVLPDEKETTLRQAATVRWPDDSAKTALVDLANSLRNRGIGSLDSEIRIFGEHGGHPHGDPLLIAARHRTEGYPLPRTDDRDVLAAGWRTIASSQLFEAYEPMEIGMHYATDLLPFGPHTKVRTHGPAARRWGQQLTACTPTALHAVLANDAQDVTFYTDGTTGIPVVRNGSSRDGTWVFLAPLRLPDQGAPLKSVILEDTVWIQTTDGRIHPGPCTPGEHLWWGPGGGDRPTEAAWVISQLMDDISTQVSLTDHWHHAPTGLRKLLNQTRRYGTELPRAVLEHARTQQADDTL
;
A
#
# COMPACT_ATOMS: atom_id res chain seq x y z
N MET A 1 34.05 -12.70 -9.34
CA MET A 1 33.56 -11.38 -8.95
C MET A 1 34.56 -10.36 -9.46
N LEU A 2 34.30 -9.82 -10.66
CA LEU A 2 35.18 -8.85 -11.30
C LEU A 2 35.06 -7.43 -10.71
N LEU A 3 33.91 -7.10 -10.13
CA LEU A 3 33.62 -5.80 -9.55
C LEU A 3 33.54 -5.84 -8.01
N ASP A 4 34.57 -6.40 -7.38
CA ASP A 4 34.73 -6.39 -5.92
C ASP A 4 34.99 -4.96 -5.41
N PRO A 5 34.28 -4.47 -4.36
CA PRO A 5 34.50 -3.13 -3.79
C PRO A 5 35.94 -2.82 -3.36
N SER A 6 36.79 -3.83 -3.14
CA SER A 6 38.20 -3.70 -2.78
C SER A 6 39.16 -3.50 -3.96
N LEU A 7 38.66 -3.50 -5.20
CA LEU A 7 39.46 -3.33 -6.41
C LEU A 7 40.18 -1.97 -6.45
N ASP A 8 41.50 -1.97 -6.67
CA ASP A 8 42.30 -0.75 -6.85
C ASP A 8 42.06 -0.14 -8.24
N THR A 9 41.52 1.07 -8.26
CA THR A 9 41.12 1.80 -9.48
C THR A 9 42.02 3.01 -9.78
N ARG A 10 43.15 3.17 -9.06
CA ARG A 10 43.99 4.38 -9.13
C ARG A 10 44.77 4.59 -10.44
N ALA A 11 44.72 3.64 -11.38
CA ALA A 11 45.49 3.68 -12.63
C ALA A 11 44.68 3.32 -13.89
N VAL A 12 43.35 3.41 -13.84
CA VAL A 12 42.43 3.00 -14.92
C VAL A 12 42.23 4.15 -15.91
N ALA A 13 42.32 3.88 -17.22
CA ALA A 13 42.01 4.86 -18.25
C ALA A 13 40.49 5.16 -18.25
N PRO A 14 40.05 6.39 -18.57
CA PRO A 14 38.63 6.69 -18.64
C PRO A 14 37.93 5.77 -19.64
N GLY A 15 36.88 5.12 -19.17
CA GLY A 15 36.05 4.23 -19.96
C GLY A 15 35.28 4.98 -21.04
N LYS A 16 34.92 4.26 -22.10
CA LYS A 16 34.21 4.82 -23.26
C LYS A 16 32.73 4.42 -23.21
N TRP A 17 31.85 5.40 -23.35
CA TRP A 17 30.43 5.14 -23.56
C TRP A 17 30.19 4.43 -24.90
N LEU A 18 29.55 3.27 -24.88
CA LEU A 18 29.25 2.49 -26.08
C LEU A 18 27.81 2.68 -26.58
N GLY A 19 26.93 3.24 -25.76
CA GLY A 19 25.56 3.55 -26.15
C GLY A 19 24.49 2.92 -25.27
N PHE A 20 23.25 3.24 -25.62
CA PHE A 20 22.05 2.61 -25.11
C PHE A 20 21.83 1.24 -25.73
N GLN A 21 21.36 0.28 -24.91
CA GLN A 21 20.97 -1.06 -25.34
C GLN A 21 19.54 -1.36 -24.87
N PRO A 22 18.60 -1.68 -25.78
CA PRO A 22 17.33 -2.26 -25.39
C PRO A 22 17.56 -3.73 -25.00
N THR A 23 17.15 -4.12 -23.80
CA THR A 23 17.30 -5.51 -23.32
C THR A 23 15.97 -6.08 -22.82
N SER A 24 15.89 -7.40 -22.71
CA SER A 24 14.75 -8.13 -22.13
C SER A 24 14.48 -7.74 -20.65
N GLN A 25 15.53 -7.37 -19.92
CA GLN A 25 15.47 -7.06 -18.49
C GLN A 25 15.26 -5.57 -18.20
N GLY A 26 15.35 -4.71 -19.22
CA GLY A 26 15.15 -3.28 -19.12
C GLY A 26 16.09 -2.47 -20.02
N PRO A 27 15.94 -1.13 -20.03
CA PRO A 27 16.88 -0.26 -20.71
C PRO A 27 18.26 -0.33 -20.06
N ALA A 28 19.31 -0.43 -20.88
CA ALA A 28 20.67 -0.55 -20.39
C ALA A 28 21.63 0.45 -21.07
N MET A 29 22.76 0.69 -20.43
CA MET A 29 23.88 1.48 -20.94
C MET A 29 25.16 0.67 -20.87
N ASP A 30 25.91 0.65 -21.97
CA ASP A 30 27.17 -0.07 -22.05
C ASP A 30 28.37 0.88 -21.95
N TRP A 31 29.36 0.44 -21.18
CA TRP A 31 30.59 1.17 -20.90
C TRP A 31 31.79 0.26 -21.13
N GLU A 32 32.65 0.62 -22.07
CA GLU A 32 33.95 -0.02 -22.24
C GLU A 32 34.90 0.46 -21.14
N THR A 33 35.48 -0.47 -20.38
CA THR A 33 36.46 -0.20 -19.31
C THR A 33 37.71 -1.02 -19.54
N ASP A 34 38.79 -0.76 -18.78
CA ASP A 34 40.02 -1.57 -18.86
C ASP A 34 39.81 -3.04 -18.48
N LEU A 35 38.71 -3.37 -17.79
CA LEU A 35 38.33 -4.75 -17.47
C LEU A 35 37.58 -5.44 -18.63
N GLY A 36 36.94 -4.66 -19.50
CA GLY A 36 35.99 -5.10 -20.52
C GLY A 36 34.70 -4.28 -20.49
N VAL A 37 33.69 -4.68 -21.25
CA VAL A 37 32.42 -3.94 -21.31
C VAL A 37 31.56 -4.27 -20.08
N VAL A 38 31.17 -3.22 -19.35
CA VAL A 38 30.21 -3.28 -18.23
C VAL A 38 28.87 -2.77 -18.72
N ARG A 39 27.82 -3.59 -18.54
CA ARG A 39 26.43 -3.22 -18.87
C ARG A 39 25.68 -2.83 -17.61
N ILE A 40 25.14 -1.62 -17.58
CA ILE A 40 24.29 -1.13 -16.48
C ILE A 40 22.82 -1.20 -16.90
N VAL A 41 22.04 -2.08 -16.29
CA VAL A 41 20.61 -2.26 -16.55
C VAL A 41 19.80 -1.42 -15.54
N HIS A 42 19.00 -0.49 -16.06
CA HIS A 42 18.19 0.41 -15.26
C HIS A 42 16.82 -0.22 -14.93
N THR A 43 16.84 -1.24 -14.10
CA THR A 43 15.66 -2.01 -13.66
C THR A 43 15.74 -2.31 -12.18
N THR A 44 14.61 -2.47 -11.48
CA THR A 44 14.56 -2.92 -10.07
C THR A 44 14.10 -4.38 -9.95
N ARG A 45 14.03 -5.11 -11.07
CA ARG A 45 13.68 -6.53 -11.08
C ARG A 45 14.78 -7.35 -10.40
N ARG A 46 14.40 -8.17 -9.42
CA ARG A 46 15.32 -9.14 -8.81
C ARG A 46 15.78 -10.17 -9.84
N GLY A 47 17.04 -10.58 -9.78
CA GLY A 47 17.62 -11.56 -10.70
C GLY A 47 17.94 -11.01 -12.10
N ALA A 48 17.73 -9.70 -12.34
CA ALA A 48 17.95 -9.12 -13.67
C ALA A 48 19.42 -9.16 -14.11
N ALA A 49 20.37 -9.06 -13.18
CA ALA A 49 21.79 -9.16 -13.51
C ALA A 49 22.14 -10.59 -13.95
N CYS A 50 21.73 -11.60 -13.16
CA CYS A 50 21.89 -13.01 -13.50
C CYS A 50 21.27 -13.35 -14.86
N ALA A 51 19.98 -13.06 -15.05
CA ALA A 51 19.26 -13.40 -16.28
C ALA A 51 19.89 -12.76 -17.53
N MET A 52 20.32 -11.51 -17.43
CA MET A 52 21.01 -10.83 -18.54
C MET A 52 22.42 -11.39 -18.77
N ALA A 53 23.15 -11.76 -17.72
CA ALA A 53 24.46 -12.40 -17.87
C ALA A 53 24.34 -13.79 -18.52
N GLU A 54 23.27 -14.55 -18.23
CA GLU A 54 22.96 -15.83 -18.88
C GLU A 54 22.65 -15.64 -20.36
N GLU A 55 21.75 -14.70 -20.69
CA GLU A 55 21.42 -14.35 -22.07
C GLU A 55 22.68 -13.96 -22.89
N LEU A 56 23.59 -13.19 -22.30
CA LEU A 56 24.83 -12.76 -22.95
C LEU A 56 25.88 -13.89 -23.07
N ALA A 57 25.89 -14.85 -22.15
CA ALA A 57 26.80 -15.99 -22.21
C ALA A 57 26.42 -16.98 -23.33
N GLU A 58 25.13 -17.07 -23.66
CA GLU A 58 24.61 -17.92 -24.75
C GLU A 58 24.80 -17.28 -26.14
N ASP A 59 24.85 -15.95 -26.23
CA ASP A 59 25.03 -15.22 -27.48
C ASP A 59 26.52 -15.00 -27.82
N THR A 60 27.05 -15.82 -28.72
CA THR A 60 28.43 -15.67 -29.26
C THR A 60 28.68 -14.36 -30.02
N GLY A 61 27.63 -13.58 -30.32
CA GLY A 61 27.70 -12.22 -30.88
C GLY A 61 27.63 -11.09 -29.85
N ALA A 62 27.49 -11.41 -28.54
CA ALA A 62 27.44 -10.42 -27.48
C ALA A 62 28.76 -9.64 -27.39
N GLN A 63 28.64 -8.32 -27.61
CA GLN A 63 29.67 -7.28 -27.72
C GLN A 63 30.70 -7.17 -26.55
N GLY A 64 31.37 -8.26 -26.16
CA GLY A 64 32.45 -8.24 -25.17
C GLY A 64 32.02 -7.85 -23.75
N VAL A 65 30.72 -7.99 -23.42
CA VAL A 65 30.19 -7.69 -22.08
C VAL A 65 30.68 -8.74 -21.08
N ILE A 66 31.44 -8.30 -20.09
CA ILE A 66 32.06 -9.18 -19.08
C ILE A 66 31.29 -9.19 -17.76
N THR A 67 30.56 -8.11 -17.45
CA THR A 67 29.79 -7.97 -16.22
C THR A 67 28.52 -7.15 -16.49
N VAL A 68 27.42 -7.64 -15.95
CA VAL A 68 26.14 -6.93 -15.93
C VAL A 68 25.89 -6.41 -14.52
N CYS A 69 25.49 -5.15 -14.38
CA CYS A 69 25.06 -4.53 -13.14
C CYS A 69 23.61 -4.08 -13.26
N ALA A 70 22.73 -4.49 -12.34
CA ALA A 70 21.35 -4.05 -12.26
C ALA A 70 21.15 -3.19 -11.00
N LEU A 71 20.29 -2.16 -11.12
CA LEU A 71 19.91 -1.33 -9.97
C LEU A 71 19.13 -2.16 -8.95
N PHE A 72 19.64 -2.20 -7.72
CA PHE A 72 18.86 -2.67 -6.58
C PHE A 72 17.97 -1.51 -6.11
N GLY A 73 16.76 -1.79 -5.65
CA GLY A 73 15.67 -0.80 -5.49
C GLY A 73 15.88 0.30 -4.43
N ASP A 74 17.09 0.47 -3.92
CA ASP A 74 17.50 1.41 -2.87
C ASP A 74 18.80 2.15 -3.25
N ILE A 75 19.29 2.97 -2.31
CA ILE A 75 20.49 3.78 -2.48
C ILE A 75 21.53 3.31 -1.46
N GLY A 76 22.67 2.86 -1.99
CA GLY A 76 23.83 2.48 -1.21
C GLY A 76 24.74 3.66 -0.88
N PHE A 77 25.89 3.36 -0.29
CA PHE A 77 26.81 4.37 0.26
C PHE A 77 27.36 5.39 -0.77
N SER A 78 27.50 4.98 -2.04
CA SER A 78 28.12 5.79 -3.10
C SER A 78 27.18 6.12 -4.25
N GLY A 79 25.87 5.93 -4.07
CA GLY A 79 24.86 6.07 -5.10
C GLY A 79 23.89 4.88 -5.11
N PRO A 80 23.14 4.67 -6.20
CA PRO A 80 22.22 3.54 -6.32
C PRO A 80 22.88 2.22 -5.98
N ALA A 81 22.21 1.38 -5.19
CA ALA A 81 22.73 0.06 -4.93
C ALA A 81 22.72 -0.78 -6.21
N LEU A 82 23.69 -1.68 -6.34
CA LEU A 82 23.89 -2.47 -7.54
C LEU A 82 24.10 -3.93 -7.18
N ILE A 83 23.42 -4.80 -7.93
CA ILE A 83 23.72 -6.23 -7.99
C ILE A 83 24.41 -6.50 -9.32
N ALA A 84 25.53 -7.22 -9.29
CA ALA A 84 26.30 -7.59 -10.45
C ALA A 84 26.33 -9.11 -10.67
N ALA A 85 26.48 -9.52 -11.93
CA ALA A 85 26.74 -10.89 -12.34
C ALA A 85 27.78 -10.89 -13.47
N ASP A 86 28.77 -11.76 -13.39
CA ASP A 86 29.82 -11.89 -14.39
C ASP A 86 29.35 -12.85 -15.50
N THR A 87 29.54 -12.53 -16.78
CA THR A 87 29.10 -13.40 -17.90
C THR A 87 29.86 -14.72 -17.96
N ALA A 88 31.03 -14.80 -17.34
CA ALA A 88 31.78 -16.04 -17.17
C ALA A 88 31.20 -16.98 -16.09
N GLN A 89 30.42 -16.44 -15.14
CA GLN A 89 29.73 -17.20 -14.08
C GLN A 89 28.33 -16.61 -13.83
N PRO A 90 27.42 -16.68 -14.82
CA PRO A 90 26.15 -15.96 -14.77
C PRO A 90 25.28 -16.21 -13.53
N PRO A 91 25.18 -17.45 -12.98
CA PRO A 91 24.32 -17.73 -11.83
C PRO A 91 24.75 -17.08 -10.50
N LEU A 92 25.94 -16.46 -10.45
CA LEU A 92 26.51 -15.91 -9.21
C LEU A 92 26.32 -14.39 -9.14
N GLU A 93 25.25 -13.95 -8.51
CA GLU A 93 25.04 -12.54 -8.19
C GLU A 93 25.87 -12.10 -6.97
N TYR A 94 26.37 -10.86 -7.01
CA TYR A 94 27.09 -10.23 -5.92
C TYR A 94 26.79 -8.73 -5.84
N GLU A 95 26.88 -8.16 -4.63
CA GLU A 95 26.73 -6.72 -4.45
C GLU A 95 27.96 -5.97 -4.97
N THR A 96 27.72 -4.85 -5.66
CA THR A 96 28.76 -3.91 -6.05
C THR A 96 28.34 -2.47 -5.76
N GLN A 97 29.24 -1.51 -5.97
CA GLN A 97 29.04 -0.13 -5.58
C GLN A 97 29.02 0.80 -6.80
N TRP A 98 28.06 1.72 -6.83
CA TRP A 98 27.96 2.76 -7.87
C TRP A 98 29.26 3.55 -8.02
N GLY A 99 29.89 3.92 -6.90
CA GLY A 99 31.17 4.62 -6.90
C GLY A 99 32.33 3.80 -7.46
N LEU A 100 32.29 2.46 -7.37
CA LEU A 100 33.30 1.61 -8.02
C LEU A 100 33.20 1.71 -9.54
N ILE A 101 31.99 1.57 -10.09
CA ILE A 101 31.78 1.66 -11.54
C ILE A 101 32.09 3.08 -12.03
N THR A 102 31.69 4.11 -11.29
CA THR A 102 32.03 5.50 -11.61
C THR A 102 33.54 5.71 -11.70
N ARG A 103 34.34 5.11 -10.79
CA ARG A 103 35.81 5.16 -10.85
C ARG A 103 36.38 4.37 -12.04
N LEU A 104 35.83 3.19 -12.34
CA LEU A 104 36.25 2.38 -13.48
C LEU A 104 35.98 3.06 -14.82
N VAL A 105 34.86 3.78 -14.93
CA VAL A 105 34.50 4.54 -16.12
C VAL A 105 35.21 5.90 -16.15
N GLY A 106 35.66 6.43 -15.01
CA GLY A 106 36.42 7.68 -14.93
C GLY A 106 35.58 8.95 -15.07
N GLN A 107 34.25 8.84 -15.08
CA GLN A 107 33.31 9.96 -15.12
C GLN A 107 31.99 9.63 -14.43
N PRO A 108 31.19 10.64 -14.00
CA PRO A 108 29.89 10.41 -13.38
C PRO A 108 28.96 9.59 -14.28
N LEU A 109 28.36 8.55 -13.69
CA LEU A 109 27.36 7.72 -14.38
C LEU A 109 25.99 8.39 -14.37
N PRO A 110 25.24 8.34 -15.48
CA PRO A 110 23.90 8.90 -15.52
C PRO A 110 22.92 8.10 -14.66
N TRP A 111 22.08 8.82 -13.92
CA TRP A 111 21.05 8.25 -13.08
C TRP A 111 19.67 8.77 -13.51
N TRP A 112 18.70 7.84 -13.55
CA TRP A 112 17.31 8.14 -13.83
C TRP A 112 16.45 7.82 -12.60
N PRO A 113 15.59 8.76 -12.18
CA PRO A 113 14.55 8.49 -11.21
C PRO A 113 13.68 7.30 -11.66
N SER A 114 13.18 6.53 -10.70
CA SER A 114 12.47 5.26 -10.91
C SER A 114 11.44 5.29 -12.04
N ALA A 115 10.53 6.27 -12.03
CA ALA A 115 9.47 6.40 -13.04
C ALA A 115 9.95 6.82 -14.44
N LEU A 116 11.21 7.26 -14.57
CA LEU A 116 11.83 7.71 -15.82
C LEU A 116 12.84 6.70 -16.39
N ARG A 117 13.01 5.52 -15.76
CA ARG A 117 13.84 4.41 -16.26
C ARG A 117 13.17 3.67 -17.43
N ARG A 118 12.86 4.41 -18.50
CA ARG A 118 12.21 3.90 -19.70
C ARG A 118 13.15 3.95 -20.89
N SER A 119 13.00 2.99 -21.80
CA SER A 119 13.82 2.91 -23.02
C SER A 119 13.74 4.17 -23.88
N ASP A 120 12.56 4.78 -24.04
CA ASP A 120 12.37 5.99 -24.84
C ASP A 120 12.94 7.28 -24.20
N VAL A 121 13.27 7.23 -22.91
CA VAL A 121 13.93 8.33 -22.17
C VAL A 121 15.44 8.09 -22.12
N ILE A 122 15.86 6.89 -21.72
CA ILE A 122 17.28 6.53 -21.56
C ILE A 122 18.01 6.58 -22.89
N SER A 123 17.38 6.13 -23.99
CA SER A 123 17.98 6.16 -25.33
C SER A 123 18.31 7.56 -25.87
N LYS A 124 17.75 8.62 -25.27
CA LYS A 124 18.01 10.02 -25.67
C LYS A 124 19.27 10.60 -25.02
N TRP A 125 19.82 9.91 -24.03
CA TRP A 125 20.98 10.40 -23.31
C TRP A 125 22.28 10.00 -24.01
N SER A 126 23.24 10.91 -23.99
CA SER A 126 24.65 10.68 -24.29
C SER A 126 25.50 11.48 -23.29
N PRO A 127 26.81 11.20 -23.17
CA PRO A 127 27.72 12.11 -22.48
C PRO A 127 27.53 13.56 -22.97
N ASP A 128 27.58 14.50 -22.04
CA ASP A 128 27.37 15.94 -22.25
C ASP A 128 25.97 16.37 -22.77
N ALA A 129 25.03 15.43 -22.92
CA ALA A 129 23.66 15.76 -23.27
C ALA A 129 22.98 16.56 -22.14
N PRO A 130 22.11 17.54 -22.48
CA PRO A 130 21.30 18.21 -21.47
C PRO A 130 20.35 17.22 -20.78
N VAL A 131 19.93 17.57 -19.56
CA VAL A 131 18.94 16.80 -18.81
C VAL A 131 17.66 16.65 -19.63
N THR A 132 17.21 15.41 -19.83
CA THR A 132 15.99 15.13 -20.59
C THR A 132 14.77 15.46 -19.74
N LEU A 133 13.87 16.31 -20.27
CA LEU A 133 12.55 16.53 -19.69
C LEU A 133 11.56 15.49 -20.25
N ALA A 134 11.09 14.59 -19.40
CA ALA A 134 10.19 13.50 -19.78
C ALA A 134 8.84 13.61 -19.08
N GLU A 135 7.79 13.12 -19.74
CA GLU A 135 6.50 12.93 -19.08
C GLU A 135 6.53 11.67 -18.23
N VAL A 136 5.98 11.76 -17.01
CA VAL A 136 5.66 10.57 -16.22
C VAL A 136 4.46 9.90 -16.89
N LEU A 137 4.50 8.58 -17.11
CA LEU A 137 3.34 7.85 -17.64
C LEU A 137 2.37 7.49 -16.53
N PRO A 138 1.06 7.38 -16.83
CA PRO A 138 0.11 6.84 -15.86
C PRO A 138 0.53 5.43 -15.44
N ASP A 139 0.42 5.16 -14.15
CA ASP A 139 0.52 3.79 -13.67
C ASP A 139 -0.77 3.02 -13.99
N GLU A 140 -0.77 1.72 -13.69
CA GLU A 140 -1.91 0.83 -13.91
C GLU A 140 -3.15 1.31 -13.15
N LYS A 141 -2.98 1.75 -11.89
CA LYS A 141 -4.09 2.20 -11.04
C LYS A 141 -4.76 3.44 -11.59
N GLU A 142 -3.98 4.44 -11.98
CA GLU A 142 -4.49 5.65 -12.64
C GLU A 142 -5.20 5.28 -13.94
N THR A 143 -4.62 4.38 -14.75
CA THR A 143 -5.21 3.94 -16.00
C THR A 143 -6.56 3.27 -15.78
N THR A 144 -6.66 2.34 -14.82
CA THR A 144 -7.91 1.68 -14.42
C THR A 144 -8.96 2.69 -13.95
N LEU A 145 -8.60 3.64 -13.08
CA LEU A 145 -9.52 4.66 -12.60
C LEU A 145 -10.04 5.56 -13.75
N ARG A 146 -9.15 5.97 -14.66
CA ARG A 146 -9.52 6.79 -15.82
C ARG A 146 -10.41 6.03 -16.80
N GLN A 147 -10.15 4.74 -17.02
CA GLN A 147 -11.00 3.88 -17.86
C GLN A 147 -12.40 3.73 -17.24
N ALA A 148 -12.49 3.45 -15.95
CA ALA A 148 -13.75 3.37 -15.23
C ALA A 148 -14.54 4.69 -15.25
N ALA A 149 -13.86 5.83 -15.27
CA ALA A 149 -14.51 7.15 -15.38
C ALA A 149 -15.18 7.39 -16.75
N THR A 150 -14.92 6.55 -17.76
CA THR A 150 -15.60 6.59 -19.06
C THR A 150 -16.88 5.76 -19.11
N VAL A 151 -17.12 4.91 -18.10
CA VAL A 151 -18.33 4.09 -17.98
C VAL A 151 -19.54 4.99 -17.70
N ARG A 152 -20.72 4.55 -18.15
CA ARG A 152 -21.98 5.24 -17.88
C ARG A 152 -22.46 4.96 -16.45
N TRP A 153 -22.15 5.87 -15.55
CA TRP A 153 -22.63 5.85 -14.16
C TRP A 153 -24.05 6.43 -14.03
N PRO A 154 -24.78 6.12 -12.95
CA PRO A 154 -26.10 6.71 -12.67
C PRO A 154 -26.07 8.24 -12.53
N ASP A 155 -24.97 8.79 -12.04
CA ASP A 155 -24.73 10.23 -11.88
C ASP A 155 -23.23 10.57 -12.09
N ASP A 156 -22.92 11.87 -12.12
CA ASP A 156 -21.56 12.38 -12.32
C ASP A 156 -20.66 12.27 -11.08
N SER A 157 -21.19 11.92 -9.91
CA SER A 157 -20.40 11.85 -8.67
C SER A 157 -19.37 10.71 -8.72
N ALA A 158 -19.75 9.55 -9.26
CA ALA A 158 -18.83 8.42 -9.44
C ALA A 158 -17.66 8.78 -10.38
N LYS A 159 -17.98 9.42 -11.52
CA LYS A 159 -16.97 9.93 -12.45
C LYS A 159 -16.04 10.93 -11.78
N THR A 160 -16.59 11.86 -11.00
CA THR A 160 -15.83 12.87 -10.25
C THR A 160 -14.87 12.22 -9.25
N ALA A 161 -15.35 11.23 -8.49
CA ALA A 161 -14.53 10.49 -7.52
C ALA A 161 -13.37 9.72 -8.16
N LEU A 162 -13.62 9.05 -9.29
CA LEU A 162 -12.60 8.31 -10.04
C LEU A 162 -11.52 9.22 -10.62
N VAL A 163 -11.91 10.34 -11.24
CA VAL A 163 -10.97 11.33 -11.79
C VAL A 163 -10.18 12.02 -10.69
N ASP A 164 -10.82 12.37 -9.56
CA ASP A 164 -10.12 12.98 -8.43
C ASP A 164 -9.06 12.04 -7.86
N LEU A 165 -9.39 10.76 -7.64
CA LEU A 165 -8.42 9.80 -7.14
C LEU A 165 -7.29 9.56 -8.15
N ALA A 166 -7.60 9.45 -9.45
CA ALA A 166 -6.59 9.34 -10.49
C ALA A 166 -5.62 10.53 -10.49
N ASN A 167 -6.14 11.75 -10.34
CA ASN A 167 -5.34 12.97 -10.25
C ASN A 167 -4.53 13.02 -8.94
N SER A 168 -5.10 12.56 -7.82
CA SER A 168 -4.40 12.43 -6.53
C SER A 168 -3.20 11.49 -6.64
N LEU A 169 -3.39 10.30 -7.22
CA LEU A 169 -2.32 9.32 -7.44
C LEU A 169 -1.23 9.88 -8.35
N ARG A 170 -1.62 10.55 -9.45
CA ARG A 170 -0.67 11.22 -10.33
C ARG A 170 0.16 12.28 -9.61
N ASN A 171 -0.49 13.18 -8.88
CA ASN A 171 0.17 14.26 -8.14
C ASN A 171 1.12 13.70 -7.08
N ARG A 172 0.71 12.64 -6.37
CA ARG A 172 1.57 11.91 -5.43
C ARG A 172 2.78 11.30 -6.13
N GLY A 173 2.58 10.63 -7.26
CA GLY A 173 3.66 10.03 -8.05
C GLY A 173 4.71 11.06 -8.47
N ILE A 174 4.27 12.24 -8.91
CA ILE A 174 5.17 13.36 -9.25
C ILE A 174 5.88 13.91 -8.03
N GLY A 175 5.17 14.16 -6.92
CA GLY A 175 5.79 14.64 -5.68
C GLY A 175 6.81 13.63 -5.09
N SER A 176 6.55 12.32 -5.22
CA SER A 176 7.50 11.27 -4.87
C SER A 176 8.75 11.31 -5.76
N LEU A 177 8.57 11.56 -7.07
CA LEU A 177 9.67 11.67 -8.02
C LEU A 177 10.54 12.91 -7.77
N ASP A 178 9.93 14.06 -7.48
CA ASP A 178 10.62 15.27 -7.02
C ASP A 178 11.42 14.98 -5.74
N SER A 179 10.83 14.24 -4.80
CA SER A 179 11.51 13.83 -3.57
C SER A 179 12.68 12.88 -3.85
N GLU A 180 12.53 11.93 -4.77
CA GLU A 180 13.60 11.02 -5.22
C GLU A 180 14.78 11.82 -5.82
N ILE A 181 14.50 12.76 -6.73
CA ILE A 181 15.50 13.64 -7.34
C ILE A 181 16.21 14.49 -6.29
N ARG A 182 15.46 15.10 -5.38
CA ARG A 182 16.03 15.94 -4.33
C ARG A 182 16.93 15.12 -3.41
N ILE A 183 16.43 14.00 -2.87
CA ILE A 183 17.15 13.19 -1.87
C ILE A 183 18.36 12.51 -2.49
N PHE A 184 18.20 11.87 -3.64
CA PHE A 184 19.26 11.03 -4.21
C PHE A 184 20.11 11.72 -5.26
N GLY A 185 19.48 12.55 -6.11
CA GLY A 185 20.18 13.28 -7.15
C GLY A 185 20.95 14.48 -6.60
N GLU A 186 20.26 15.40 -5.94
CA GLU A 186 20.81 16.71 -5.57
C GLU A 186 21.63 16.69 -4.28
N HIS A 187 21.20 15.92 -3.26
CA HIS A 187 21.89 15.86 -1.97
C HIS A 187 22.89 14.70 -1.85
N GLY A 188 22.83 13.71 -2.75
CA GLY A 188 23.49 12.41 -2.58
C GLY A 188 22.86 11.64 -1.42
N GLY A 189 22.41 10.40 -1.65
CA GLY A 189 21.68 9.64 -0.62
C GLY A 189 22.46 9.31 0.67
N HIS A 190 23.73 9.71 0.77
CA HIS A 190 24.59 9.56 1.95
C HIS A 190 25.35 10.87 2.23
N PRO A 191 25.61 11.26 3.50
CA PRO A 191 26.34 12.50 3.85
C PRO A 191 27.75 12.67 3.27
N HIS A 192 28.29 11.60 2.68
CA HIS A 192 29.60 11.55 2.03
C HIS A 192 29.52 11.03 0.57
N GLY A 193 28.30 10.88 0.03
CA GLY A 193 28.09 10.50 -1.36
C GLY A 193 28.11 11.72 -2.26
N ASP A 194 28.70 11.58 -3.45
CA ASP A 194 28.66 12.63 -4.47
C ASP A 194 27.24 12.76 -5.05
N PRO A 195 26.81 13.98 -5.44
CA PRO A 195 25.57 14.16 -6.20
C PRO A 195 25.55 13.29 -7.46
N LEU A 196 24.40 12.70 -7.77
CA LEU A 196 24.26 11.88 -8.97
C LEU A 196 24.09 12.77 -10.21
N LEU A 197 24.62 12.31 -11.35
CA LEU A 197 24.32 12.93 -12.64
C LEU A 197 22.87 12.62 -13.02
N ILE A 198 21.95 13.56 -12.74
CA ILE A 198 20.53 13.42 -13.07
C ILE A 198 20.35 13.50 -14.59
N ALA A 199 20.07 12.36 -15.23
CA ALA A 199 19.95 12.27 -16.69
C ALA A 199 18.56 12.64 -17.21
N ALA A 200 17.53 12.57 -16.35
CA ALA A 200 16.19 13.02 -16.69
C ALA A 200 15.46 13.64 -15.50
N ARG A 201 14.61 14.61 -15.79
CA ARG A 201 13.62 15.20 -14.86
C ARG A 201 12.23 15.06 -15.47
N HIS A 202 11.21 15.09 -14.62
CA HIS A 202 9.84 15.15 -15.13
C HIS A 202 9.47 16.57 -15.54
N ARG A 203 8.50 16.69 -16.45
CA ARG A 203 7.83 17.96 -16.71
C ARG A 203 6.99 18.40 -15.51
N THR A 204 6.97 19.70 -15.26
CA THR A 204 6.18 20.31 -14.17
C THR A 204 4.99 21.11 -14.72
N GLU A 205 4.96 21.39 -16.03
CA GLU A 205 3.84 22.13 -16.62
C GLU A 205 2.53 21.34 -16.49
N GLY A 206 1.48 22.01 -16.02
CA GLY A 206 0.16 21.41 -15.84
C GLY A 206 -0.01 20.60 -14.54
N TYR A 207 0.97 20.62 -13.64
CA TYR A 207 0.87 20.00 -12.31
C TYR A 207 0.83 21.05 -11.18
N PRO A 208 0.14 20.77 -10.06
CA PRO A 208 -0.68 19.56 -9.82
C PRO A 208 -1.93 19.52 -10.70
N LEU A 209 -2.37 18.32 -11.06
CA LEU A 209 -3.67 18.10 -11.69
C LEU A 209 -4.80 18.55 -10.75
N PRO A 210 -5.90 19.10 -11.29
CA PRO A 210 -6.99 19.63 -10.50
C PRO A 210 -7.65 18.54 -9.65
N ARG A 211 -8.00 18.91 -8.42
CA ARG A 211 -8.73 18.08 -7.47
C ARG A 211 -9.95 18.84 -6.95
N THR A 212 -10.95 18.10 -6.49
CA THR A 212 -12.11 18.70 -5.85
C THR A 212 -11.96 18.69 -4.34
N ASP A 213 -12.35 19.79 -3.70
CA ASP A 213 -12.45 19.87 -2.24
C ASP A 213 -13.85 19.46 -1.75
N ASP A 214 -14.80 19.20 -2.66
CA ASP A 214 -16.15 18.75 -2.34
C ASP A 214 -16.16 17.27 -1.91
N ARG A 215 -15.95 17.08 -0.60
CA ARG A 215 -15.93 15.77 0.06
C ARG A 215 -17.26 15.01 -0.07
N ASP A 216 -18.38 15.71 -0.09
CA ASP A 216 -19.70 15.09 -0.14
C ASP A 216 -19.95 14.46 -1.51
N VAL A 217 -19.58 15.16 -2.59
CA VAL A 217 -19.63 14.62 -3.95
C VAL A 217 -18.70 13.41 -4.09
N LEU A 218 -17.49 13.47 -3.53
CA LEU A 218 -16.55 12.34 -3.56
C LEU A 218 -17.10 11.12 -2.80
N ALA A 219 -17.62 11.31 -1.59
CA ALA A 219 -18.19 10.25 -0.79
C ALA A 219 -19.46 9.65 -1.44
N ALA A 220 -20.29 10.48 -2.08
CA ALA A 220 -21.42 10.01 -2.89
C ALA A 220 -20.95 9.14 -4.07
N GLY A 221 -19.92 9.57 -4.79
CA GLY A 221 -19.35 8.82 -5.90
C GLY A 221 -18.81 7.45 -5.50
N TRP A 222 -18.04 7.38 -4.40
CA TRP A 222 -17.54 6.10 -3.87
C TRP A 222 -18.66 5.18 -3.39
N ARG A 223 -19.75 5.72 -2.83
CA ARG A 223 -20.94 4.94 -2.50
C ARG A 223 -21.59 4.33 -3.74
N THR A 224 -21.72 5.12 -4.82
CA THR A 224 -22.26 4.66 -6.10
C THR A 224 -21.41 3.52 -6.69
N ILE A 225 -20.09 3.65 -6.65
CA ILE A 225 -19.15 2.61 -7.13
C ILE A 225 -19.27 1.34 -6.26
N ALA A 226 -19.25 1.48 -4.93
CA ALA A 226 -19.33 0.36 -3.99
C ALA A 226 -20.61 -0.48 -4.12
N SER A 227 -21.74 0.19 -4.39
CA SER A 227 -23.05 -0.44 -4.56
C SER A 227 -23.32 -0.92 -5.99
N SER A 228 -22.42 -0.65 -6.94
CA SER A 228 -22.59 -1.04 -8.34
C SER A 228 -22.48 -2.55 -8.53
N GLN A 229 -23.26 -3.10 -9.48
CA GLN A 229 -23.12 -4.49 -9.94
C GLN A 229 -22.34 -4.59 -11.27
N LEU A 230 -21.83 -3.47 -11.77
CA LEU A 230 -21.02 -3.43 -12.99
C LEU A 230 -19.67 -4.10 -12.76
N PHE A 231 -19.18 -4.84 -13.74
CA PHE A 231 -17.88 -5.49 -13.69
C PHE A 231 -16.75 -4.45 -13.59
N GLU A 232 -16.89 -3.35 -14.34
CA GLU A 232 -15.95 -2.24 -14.40
C GLU A 232 -15.80 -1.47 -13.08
N ALA A 233 -16.68 -1.72 -12.10
CA ALA A 233 -16.60 -1.12 -10.78
C ALA A 233 -15.65 -1.86 -9.82
N TYR A 234 -15.25 -3.11 -10.14
CA TYR A 234 -14.45 -3.96 -9.26
C TYR A 234 -13.06 -3.39 -8.97
N GLU A 235 -12.19 -3.27 -9.99
CA GLU A 235 -10.81 -2.81 -9.80
C GLU A 235 -10.75 -1.37 -9.24
N PRO A 236 -11.58 -0.41 -9.70
CA PRO A 236 -11.61 0.92 -9.08
C PRO A 236 -12.00 0.89 -7.61
N MET A 237 -12.92 0.00 -7.22
CA MET A 237 -13.31 -0.18 -5.82
C MET A 237 -12.13 -0.74 -4.99
N GLU A 238 -11.40 -1.72 -5.52
CA GLU A 238 -10.20 -2.24 -4.87
C GLU A 238 -9.15 -1.15 -4.67
N ILE A 239 -8.90 -0.32 -5.68
CA ILE A 239 -8.00 0.84 -5.57
C ILE A 239 -8.54 1.83 -4.53
N GLY A 240 -9.83 2.15 -4.55
CA GLY A 240 -10.49 3.03 -3.58
C GLY A 240 -10.34 2.57 -2.14
N MET A 241 -10.45 1.27 -1.88
CA MET A 241 -10.24 0.69 -0.55
C MET A 241 -8.85 0.90 0.03
N HIS A 242 -7.85 1.17 -0.81
CA HIS A 242 -6.47 1.43 -0.36
C HIS A 242 -6.13 2.92 -0.30
N TYR A 243 -6.73 3.75 -1.16
CA TYR A 243 -6.28 5.14 -1.36
C TYR A 243 -7.34 6.20 -1.05
N ALA A 244 -8.60 5.82 -0.85
CA ALA A 244 -9.73 6.70 -0.54
C ALA A 244 -10.51 6.22 0.71
N THR A 245 -9.82 5.60 1.66
CA THR A 245 -10.41 4.94 2.84
C THR A 245 -11.33 5.85 3.66
N ASP A 246 -11.02 7.13 3.71
CA ASP A 246 -11.74 8.18 4.43
C ASP A 246 -12.98 8.72 3.69
N LEU A 247 -13.16 8.35 2.43
CA LEU A 247 -14.33 8.66 1.60
C LEU A 247 -15.31 7.49 1.51
N LEU A 248 -14.89 6.30 1.95
CA LEU A 248 -15.76 5.13 1.96
C LEU A 248 -16.78 5.23 3.10
N PRO A 249 -18.02 4.76 2.89
CA PRO A 249 -19.04 4.78 3.94
C PRO A 249 -18.83 3.73 5.03
N PHE A 250 -17.70 3.02 5.01
CA PHE A 250 -17.39 1.92 5.91
C PHE A 250 -15.97 2.07 6.47
N GLY A 251 -15.77 1.49 7.64
CA GLY A 251 -14.47 1.32 8.26
C GLY A 251 -13.66 0.19 7.61
N PRO A 252 -12.68 -0.36 8.31
CA PRO A 252 -11.67 -1.17 7.66
C PRO A 252 -12.06 -2.66 7.56
N HIS A 253 -11.34 -3.38 6.70
CA HIS A 253 -11.54 -4.80 6.36
C HIS A 253 -11.41 -5.75 7.56
N THR A 254 -12.50 -6.35 7.99
CA THR A 254 -12.56 -7.20 9.18
C THR A 254 -12.89 -8.64 8.82
N LYS A 255 -12.16 -9.58 9.43
CA LYS A 255 -12.33 -11.03 9.25
C LYS A 255 -12.53 -11.70 10.61
N VAL A 256 -13.63 -12.46 10.74
CA VAL A 256 -13.99 -13.16 11.98
C VAL A 256 -14.42 -14.60 11.69
N ARG A 257 -14.23 -15.51 12.66
CA ARG A 257 -14.62 -16.92 12.52
C ARG A 257 -16.14 -17.08 12.64
N THR A 258 -16.73 -17.89 11.78
CA THR A 258 -18.19 -18.09 11.76
C THR A 258 -18.75 -18.82 13.00
N HIS A 259 -17.91 -19.58 13.73
CA HIS A 259 -18.36 -20.44 14.82
C HIS A 259 -18.51 -19.72 16.18
N GLY A 260 -17.97 -18.51 16.32
CA GLY A 260 -18.00 -17.79 17.59
C GLY A 260 -19.43 -17.35 17.97
N PRO A 261 -19.79 -17.31 19.27
CA PRO A 261 -21.16 -17.01 19.69
C PRO A 261 -21.67 -15.64 19.25
N ALA A 262 -20.84 -14.60 19.19
CA ALA A 262 -21.23 -13.30 18.65
C ALA A 262 -21.39 -13.35 17.13
N ALA A 263 -20.40 -13.90 16.43
CA ALA A 263 -20.42 -14.03 14.97
C ALA A 263 -21.62 -14.86 14.46
N ARG A 264 -22.01 -15.92 15.18
CA ARG A 264 -23.20 -16.72 14.86
C ARG A 264 -24.50 -15.92 15.01
N ARG A 265 -24.63 -15.17 16.10
CA ARG A 265 -25.82 -14.34 16.38
C ARG A 265 -25.94 -13.19 15.37
N TRP A 266 -24.81 -12.59 14.96
CA TRP A 266 -24.80 -11.59 13.90
C TRP A 266 -25.11 -12.21 12.53
N GLY A 267 -24.51 -13.35 12.20
CA GLY A 267 -24.77 -14.05 10.93
C GLY A 267 -26.24 -14.42 10.70
N GLN A 268 -27.02 -14.64 11.76
CA GLN A 268 -28.47 -14.87 11.68
C GLN A 268 -29.28 -13.61 11.30
N GLN A 269 -28.72 -12.42 11.45
CA GLN A 269 -29.34 -11.12 11.11
C GLN A 269 -29.07 -10.72 9.66
N LEU A 270 -28.14 -11.41 8.99
CA LEU A 270 -27.71 -11.07 7.64
C LEU A 270 -28.71 -11.57 6.59
N THR A 271 -28.89 -10.77 5.54
CA THR A 271 -29.77 -11.12 4.41
C THR A 271 -28.93 -11.43 3.18
N ALA A 272 -29.16 -12.59 2.56
CA ALA A 272 -28.47 -12.95 1.32
C ALA A 272 -28.81 -11.94 0.20
N CYS A 273 -27.84 -11.60 -0.64
CA CYS A 273 -28.00 -10.57 -1.66
C CYS A 273 -27.26 -10.90 -2.96
N THR A 274 -27.57 -10.16 -4.02
CA THR A 274 -26.76 -10.13 -5.24
C THR A 274 -25.46 -9.35 -4.95
N PRO A 275 -24.28 -9.85 -5.34
CA PRO A 275 -23.02 -9.16 -5.07
C PRO A 275 -22.93 -7.83 -5.81
N THR A 276 -22.31 -6.85 -5.15
CA THR A 276 -21.85 -5.59 -5.74
C THR A 276 -20.33 -5.61 -5.91
N ALA A 277 -19.74 -4.57 -6.50
CA ALA A 277 -18.29 -4.40 -6.61
C ALA A 277 -17.60 -4.58 -5.25
N LEU A 278 -18.17 -3.99 -4.19
CA LEU A 278 -17.60 -4.10 -2.85
C LEU A 278 -17.66 -5.54 -2.30
N HIS A 279 -18.71 -6.30 -2.61
CA HIS A 279 -18.78 -7.72 -2.25
C HIS A 279 -17.72 -8.54 -2.99
N ALA A 280 -17.50 -8.25 -4.27
CA ALA A 280 -16.48 -8.91 -5.05
C ALA A 280 -15.08 -8.62 -4.50
N VAL A 281 -14.77 -7.38 -4.13
CA VAL A 281 -13.46 -7.02 -3.52
C VAL A 281 -13.27 -7.76 -2.19
N LEU A 282 -14.32 -7.84 -1.35
CA LEU A 282 -14.25 -8.59 -0.08
C LEU A 282 -14.10 -10.12 -0.27
N ALA A 283 -14.57 -10.68 -1.39
CA ALA A 283 -14.41 -12.09 -1.68
C ALA A 283 -12.96 -12.46 -2.02
N ASN A 284 -12.19 -11.55 -2.63
CA ASN A 284 -10.76 -11.70 -2.93
C ASN A 284 -10.41 -13.08 -3.55
N ASP A 285 -10.91 -13.33 -4.76
CA ASP A 285 -10.77 -14.56 -5.56
C ASP A 285 -11.21 -15.88 -4.89
N ALA A 286 -11.85 -15.83 -3.73
CA ALA A 286 -12.35 -17.03 -3.06
C ALA A 286 -13.47 -17.70 -3.88
N GLN A 287 -13.37 -19.03 -4.05
CA GLN A 287 -14.29 -19.82 -4.90
C GLN A 287 -15.56 -20.26 -4.16
N ASP A 288 -15.51 -20.53 -2.85
CA ASP A 288 -16.67 -20.91 -2.03
C ASP A 288 -17.14 -19.70 -1.23
N VAL A 289 -17.88 -18.81 -1.88
CA VAL A 289 -18.35 -17.55 -1.29
C VAL A 289 -19.86 -17.39 -1.38
N THR A 290 -20.44 -16.83 -0.33
CA THR A 290 -21.85 -16.39 -0.31
C THR A 290 -21.94 -14.94 0.16
N PHE A 291 -22.84 -14.19 -0.46
CA PHE A 291 -22.93 -12.74 -0.32
C PHE A 291 -24.14 -12.34 0.51
N TYR A 292 -23.92 -11.40 1.43
CA TYR A 292 -24.92 -10.93 2.36
C TYR A 292 -24.81 -9.43 2.60
N THR A 293 -25.89 -8.83 3.07
CA THR A 293 -25.90 -7.47 3.60
C THR A 293 -26.47 -7.48 5.02
N ASP A 294 -25.87 -6.70 5.92
CA ASP A 294 -26.49 -6.37 7.20
C ASP A 294 -27.58 -5.31 6.95
N GLY A 295 -28.84 -5.71 7.09
CA GLY A 295 -29.98 -4.83 6.85
C GLY A 295 -30.07 -3.63 7.80
N THR A 296 -29.35 -3.63 8.92
CA THR A 296 -29.35 -2.53 9.90
C THR A 296 -28.32 -1.47 9.57
N THR A 297 -27.13 -1.90 9.15
CA THR A 297 -25.96 -1.02 8.93
C THR A 297 -25.68 -0.77 7.45
N GLY A 298 -26.26 -1.57 6.55
CA GLY A 298 -25.96 -1.57 5.12
C GLY A 298 -24.60 -2.17 4.77
N ILE A 299 -23.91 -2.80 5.72
CA ILE A 299 -22.57 -3.36 5.51
C ILE A 299 -22.65 -4.54 4.54
N PRO A 300 -21.80 -4.57 3.50
CA PRO A 300 -21.61 -5.75 2.66
C PRO A 300 -20.78 -6.79 3.41
N VAL A 301 -21.22 -8.05 3.33
CA VAL A 301 -20.62 -9.17 4.05
C VAL A 301 -20.44 -10.34 3.10
N VAL A 302 -19.27 -10.96 3.13
CA VAL A 302 -18.96 -12.19 2.42
C VAL A 302 -18.73 -13.29 3.43
N ARG A 303 -19.29 -14.46 3.18
CA ARG A 303 -18.91 -15.69 3.89
C ARG A 303 -17.97 -16.48 3.00
N ASN A 304 -16.73 -16.62 3.44
CA ASN A 304 -15.75 -17.49 2.78
C ASN A 304 -15.81 -18.87 3.45
N GLY A 305 -16.12 -19.90 2.67
CA GLY A 305 -16.24 -21.28 3.13
C GLY A 305 -17.62 -21.63 3.70
N SER A 306 -18.15 -22.75 3.23
CA SER A 306 -19.41 -23.36 3.66
C SER A 306 -19.29 -24.20 4.94
N SER A 307 -18.07 -24.55 5.34
CA SER A 307 -17.78 -25.38 6.52
C SER A 307 -17.88 -24.62 7.85
N ARG A 308 -17.69 -25.34 8.97
CA ARG A 308 -17.62 -24.75 10.32
C ARG A 308 -16.38 -23.87 10.55
N ASP A 309 -15.39 -24.00 9.68
CA ASP A 309 -14.16 -23.20 9.70
C ASP A 309 -14.25 -21.98 8.77
N GLY A 310 -15.43 -21.72 8.21
CA GLY A 310 -15.68 -20.55 7.39
C GLY A 310 -15.49 -19.25 8.16
N THR A 311 -15.29 -18.16 7.42
CA THR A 311 -15.07 -16.83 7.97
C THR A 311 -16.01 -15.81 7.38
N TRP A 312 -16.50 -14.90 8.22
CA TRP A 312 -17.15 -13.69 7.74
C TRP A 312 -16.10 -12.63 7.43
N VAL A 313 -16.23 -12.01 6.27
CA VAL A 313 -15.38 -10.93 5.77
C VAL A 313 -16.28 -9.73 5.47
N PHE A 314 -15.99 -8.57 6.05
CA PHE A 314 -16.84 -7.39 5.94
C PHE A 314 -16.03 -6.11 6.19
N LEU A 315 -16.65 -4.94 6.01
CA LEU A 315 -16.10 -3.67 6.47
C LEU A 315 -16.79 -3.23 7.75
N ALA A 316 -16.02 -2.89 8.79
CA ALA A 316 -16.59 -2.48 10.06
C ALA A 316 -17.47 -1.22 9.89
N PRO A 317 -18.54 -1.04 10.69
CA PRO A 317 -19.31 0.19 10.65
C PRO A 317 -18.45 1.39 11.06
N LEU A 318 -18.73 2.58 10.53
CA LEU A 318 -18.15 3.82 11.07
C LEU A 318 -18.93 4.31 12.31
N ARG A 319 -20.20 3.91 12.41
CA ARG A 319 -21.13 4.24 13.50
C ARG A 319 -22.22 3.17 13.56
N LEU A 320 -22.87 3.03 14.71
CA LEU A 320 -24.05 2.16 14.83
C LEU A 320 -25.34 2.94 14.54
N PRO A 321 -26.43 2.26 14.14
CA PRO A 321 -27.71 2.91 13.85
C PRO A 321 -28.31 3.57 15.10
N ASP A 322 -28.73 4.83 14.99
CA ASP A 322 -29.50 5.51 16.03
C ASP A 322 -30.96 5.05 16.02
N GLN A 323 -31.22 3.91 16.66
CA GLN A 323 -32.57 3.34 16.80
C GLN A 323 -33.08 3.42 18.23
N GLY A 324 -32.48 4.26 19.08
CA GLY A 324 -32.87 4.41 20.48
C GLY A 324 -32.58 3.18 21.37
N ALA A 325 -31.81 2.21 20.88
CA ALA A 325 -31.40 1.02 21.62
C ALA A 325 -29.95 1.20 22.14
N PRO A 326 -29.74 1.58 23.42
CA PRO A 326 -28.40 1.78 23.96
C PRO A 326 -27.58 0.49 24.03
N LEU A 327 -26.26 0.65 24.25
CA LEU A 327 -25.35 -0.45 24.54
C LEU A 327 -25.84 -1.25 25.75
N LYS A 328 -26.04 -2.56 25.58
CA LYS A 328 -26.42 -3.52 26.63
C LYS A 328 -25.21 -4.29 27.15
N SER A 329 -24.36 -4.75 26.25
CA SER A 329 -23.14 -5.50 26.57
C SER A 329 -22.14 -5.44 25.43
N VAL A 330 -20.88 -5.76 25.74
CA VAL A 330 -19.78 -5.89 24.79
C VAL A 330 -19.29 -7.33 24.80
N ILE A 331 -19.08 -7.95 23.63
CA ILE A 331 -18.55 -9.32 23.53
C ILE A 331 -17.18 -9.28 22.86
N LEU A 332 -16.21 -9.93 23.47
CA LEU A 332 -14.81 -9.91 23.07
C LEU A 332 -14.44 -11.19 22.30
N GLU A 333 -14.47 -11.13 20.96
CA GLU A 333 -14.44 -12.31 20.08
C GLU A 333 -13.99 -11.98 18.64
N ASP A 334 -12.70 -12.19 18.30
CA ASP A 334 -12.04 -11.80 17.03
C ASP A 334 -12.03 -10.27 16.78
N THR A 335 -13.13 -9.59 17.09
CA THR A 335 -13.36 -8.16 17.17
C THR A 335 -14.16 -7.84 18.44
N VAL A 336 -14.41 -6.56 18.69
CA VAL A 336 -15.32 -6.10 19.73
C VAL A 336 -16.73 -6.08 19.14
N TRP A 337 -17.64 -6.88 19.68
CA TRP A 337 -19.05 -6.89 19.28
C TRP A 337 -19.89 -6.09 20.26
N ILE A 338 -20.87 -5.36 19.75
CA ILE A 338 -21.79 -4.56 20.53
C ILE A 338 -23.16 -5.21 20.50
N GLN A 339 -23.69 -5.54 21.67
CA GLN A 339 -25.07 -5.97 21.82
C GLN A 339 -25.89 -4.79 22.35
N THR A 340 -26.98 -4.48 21.66
CA THR A 340 -27.93 -3.41 22.03
C THR A 340 -29.09 -3.95 22.85
N THR A 341 -29.84 -3.08 23.52
CA THR A 341 -30.95 -3.48 24.40
C THR A 341 -32.12 -4.16 23.69
N ASP A 342 -32.31 -3.89 22.40
CA ASP A 342 -33.28 -4.57 21.53
C ASP A 342 -32.85 -5.98 21.10
N GLY A 343 -31.64 -6.41 21.52
CA GLY A 343 -31.13 -7.75 21.28
C GLY A 343 -30.33 -7.91 19.99
N ARG A 344 -30.16 -6.86 19.19
CA ARG A 344 -29.29 -6.89 18.01
C ARG A 344 -27.82 -6.97 18.40
N ILE A 345 -27.02 -7.47 17.46
CA ILE A 345 -25.57 -7.56 17.60
C ILE A 345 -24.94 -6.93 16.39
N HIS A 346 -23.99 -6.04 16.63
CA HIS A 346 -23.25 -5.34 15.61
C HIS A 346 -21.76 -5.56 15.82
N PRO A 347 -20.97 -5.63 14.73
CA PRO A 347 -19.55 -5.38 14.83
C PRO A 347 -19.32 -3.99 15.43
N GLY A 348 -18.29 -3.84 16.26
CA GLY A 348 -17.93 -2.56 16.86
C GLY A 348 -17.58 -1.53 15.78
N PRO A 349 -18.04 -0.29 15.90
CA PRO A 349 -17.66 0.76 14.97
C PRO A 349 -16.17 1.07 15.07
N CYS A 350 -15.60 1.52 13.97
CA CYS A 350 -14.17 1.81 13.80
C CYS A 350 -13.98 3.15 13.08
N THR A 351 -12.80 3.75 13.23
CA THR A 351 -12.35 4.86 12.38
C THR A 351 -11.95 4.35 10.98
N PRO A 352 -12.01 5.20 9.94
CA PRO A 352 -11.48 4.83 8.63
C PRO A 352 -10.01 4.39 8.72
N GLY A 353 -9.72 3.15 8.30
CA GLY A 353 -8.36 2.60 8.25
C GLY A 353 -7.82 1.99 9.54
N GLU A 354 -8.50 2.08 10.69
CA GLU A 354 -8.01 1.54 11.97
C GLU A 354 -8.97 0.49 12.54
N HIS A 355 -8.47 -0.71 12.79
CA HIS A 355 -9.31 -1.85 13.16
C HIS A 355 -9.44 -2.00 14.68
N LEU A 356 -10.66 -2.22 15.17
CA LEU A 356 -10.91 -2.62 16.55
C LEU A 356 -10.83 -4.15 16.71
N TRP A 357 -9.60 -4.68 16.72
CA TRP A 357 -9.36 -6.12 16.73
C TRP A 357 -9.26 -6.70 18.15
N TRP A 358 -9.74 -7.94 18.35
CA TRP A 358 -9.67 -8.64 19.63
C TRP A 358 -9.20 -10.09 19.51
N GLY A 359 -7.97 -10.42 19.92
CA GLY A 359 -7.44 -11.78 19.84
C GLY A 359 -5.90 -11.87 20.01
N PRO A 360 -5.23 -12.93 19.51
CA PRO A 360 -3.76 -13.08 19.51
C PRO A 360 -3.02 -12.20 18.47
N GLY A 361 -2.18 -11.25 18.91
CA GLY A 361 -1.31 -10.44 18.02
C GLY A 361 -0.76 -9.18 18.72
N GLY A 362 -0.11 -8.27 17.99
CA GLY A 362 0.44 -7.01 18.54
C GLY A 362 -0.53 -5.81 18.61
N GLY A 363 -0.18 -4.78 19.39
CA GLY A 363 -0.92 -3.51 19.56
C GLY A 363 -1.55 -3.30 20.96
N ASP A 364 -1.90 -2.05 21.31
CA ASP A 364 -2.55 -1.69 22.59
C ASP A 364 -4.09 -1.74 22.51
N ARG A 365 -4.60 -2.92 22.15
CA ARG A 365 -6.03 -3.17 21.93
C ARG A 365 -6.91 -2.90 23.15
N PRO A 366 -6.48 -3.21 24.39
CA PRO A 366 -7.29 -2.88 25.56
C PRO A 366 -7.55 -1.38 25.69
N THR A 367 -6.59 -0.53 25.32
CA THR A 367 -6.75 0.93 25.35
C THR A 367 -7.66 1.42 24.22
N GLU A 368 -7.44 0.93 22.99
CA GLU A 368 -8.32 1.23 21.84
C GLU A 368 -9.78 0.84 22.12
N ALA A 369 -10.00 -0.39 22.58
CA ALA A 369 -11.33 -0.89 22.94
C ALA A 369 -11.93 -0.14 24.13
N ALA A 370 -11.15 0.19 25.16
CA ALA A 370 -11.64 1.01 26.28
C ALA A 370 -12.15 2.38 25.81
N TRP A 371 -11.41 3.01 24.91
CA TRP A 371 -11.77 4.32 24.37
C TRP A 371 -13.03 4.27 23.52
N VAL A 372 -13.12 3.32 22.58
CA VAL A 372 -14.31 3.14 21.74
C VAL A 372 -15.53 2.80 22.58
N ILE A 373 -15.41 1.85 23.52
CA ILE A 373 -16.51 1.46 24.41
C ILE A 373 -16.97 2.65 25.25
N SER A 374 -16.05 3.48 25.76
CA SER A 374 -16.42 4.66 26.53
C SER A 374 -17.27 5.65 25.72
N GLN A 375 -16.90 5.91 24.46
CA GLN A 375 -17.67 6.78 23.56
C GLN A 375 -19.07 6.20 23.29
N LEU A 376 -19.17 4.90 23.01
CA LEU A 376 -20.45 4.22 22.73
C LEU A 376 -21.36 4.11 23.96
N MET A 377 -20.79 4.12 25.17
CA MET A 377 -21.57 4.15 26.39
C MET A 377 -22.29 5.50 26.58
N ASP A 378 -21.69 6.59 26.10
CA ASP A 378 -22.29 7.93 26.16
C ASP A 378 -23.29 8.14 25.02
N ASP A 379 -22.94 7.75 23.80
CA ASP A 379 -23.82 7.77 22.63
C ASP A 379 -23.49 6.61 21.69
N ILE A 380 -24.45 5.71 21.52
CA ILE A 380 -24.28 4.51 20.67
C ILE A 380 -24.11 4.86 19.19
N SER A 381 -24.63 6.01 18.76
CA SER A 381 -24.63 6.46 17.37
C SER A 381 -23.42 7.31 17.00
N THR A 382 -22.56 7.60 17.98
CA THR A 382 -21.38 8.44 17.78
C THR A 382 -20.45 7.85 16.73
N GLN A 383 -19.88 8.72 15.91
CA GLN A 383 -18.78 8.34 15.04
C GLN A 383 -17.52 8.25 15.90
N VAL A 384 -17.04 7.03 16.10
CA VAL A 384 -15.92 6.80 17.00
C VAL A 384 -14.63 7.33 16.41
N SER A 385 -13.78 7.87 17.26
CA SER A 385 -12.40 8.22 16.94
C SER A 385 -11.43 7.39 17.76
N LEU A 386 -10.38 6.85 17.15
CA LEU A 386 -9.22 6.29 17.87
C LEU A 386 -8.09 7.30 18.03
N THR A 387 -8.25 8.54 17.56
CA THR A 387 -7.32 9.63 17.84
C THR A 387 -7.23 9.83 19.36
N ASP A 388 -6.00 10.00 19.86
CA ASP A 388 -5.68 10.27 21.27
C ASP A 388 -6.17 9.22 22.28
N HIS A 389 -6.50 8.00 21.85
CA HIS A 389 -6.97 6.95 22.74
C HIS A 389 -5.98 6.66 23.89
N TRP A 390 -4.67 6.79 23.64
CA TRP A 390 -3.60 6.64 24.63
C TRP A 390 -3.74 7.59 25.83
N HIS A 391 -4.30 8.78 25.61
CA HIS A 391 -4.42 9.84 26.61
C HIS A 391 -5.80 9.86 27.27
N HIS A 392 -6.84 9.39 26.58
CA HIS A 392 -8.23 9.57 27.02
C HIS A 392 -8.97 8.28 27.36
N ALA A 393 -8.43 7.11 27.03
CA ALA A 393 -9.04 5.84 27.42
C ALA A 393 -9.22 5.75 28.96
N PRO A 394 -10.44 5.50 29.48
CA PRO A 394 -10.65 5.39 30.92
C PRO A 394 -9.82 4.26 31.53
N THR A 395 -8.99 4.59 32.53
CA THR A 395 -8.00 3.66 33.07
C THR A 395 -8.61 2.38 33.64
N GLY A 396 -9.76 2.48 34.31
CA GLY A 396 -10.46 1.31 34.83
C GLY A 396 -11.04 0.41 33.73
N LEU A 397 -11.53 0.97 32.61
CA LEU A 397 -11.91 0.17 31.44
C LEU A 397 -10.70 -0.51 30.80
N ARG A 398 -9.58 0.21 30.63
CA ARG A 398 -8.33 -0.37 30.15
C ARG A 398 -7.88 -1.55 31.02
N LYS A 399 -7.93 -1.39 32.35
CA LYS A 399 -7.60 -2.45 33.32
C LYS A 399 -8.56 -3.64 33.19
N LEU A 400 -9.86 -3.40 33.06
CA LEU A 400 -10.87 -4.44 32.87
C LEU A 400 -10.61 -5.25 31.60
N LEU A 401 -10.24 -4.59 30.50
CA LEU A 401 -9.97 -5.22 29.20
C LEU A 401 -8.60 -5.90 29.16
N ASN A 402 -7.61 -5.43 29.91
CA ASN A 402 -6.31 -6.10 30.06
C ASN A 402 -6.37 -7.43 30.83
N GLN A 403 -7.49 -7.77 31.48
CA GLN A 403 -7.63 -9.04 32.17
C GLN A 403 -7.68 -10.20 31.17
N THR A 404 -6.96 -11.29 31.48
CA THR A 404 -7.07 -12.54 30.71
C THR A 404 -8.50 -13.05 30.74
N ARG A 405 -9.14 -13.11 29.58
CA ARG A 405 -10.54 -13.52 29.42
C ARG A 405 -10.65 -14.72 28.51
N ARG A 406 -11.71 -15.51 28.72
CA ARG A 406 -12.07 -16.56 27.78
C ARG A 406 -12.55 -15.93 26.48
N TYR A 407 -12.27 -16.59 25.37
CA TYR A 407 -12.79 -16.19 24.07
C TYR A 407 -14.33 -16.11 24.10
N GLY A 408 -14.91 -15.03 23.56
CA GLY A 408 -16.36 -14.80 23.59
C GLY A 408 -16.89 -14.27 24.91
N THR A 409 -16.05 -13.70 25.78
CA THR A 409 -16.51 -13.13 27.05
C THR A 409 -17.43 -11.94 26.79
N GLU A 410 -18.62 -11.98 27.39
CA GLU A 410 -19.59 -10.89 27.37
C GLU A 410 -19.46 -10.03 28.65
N LEU A 411 -19.33 -8.73 28.47
CA LEU A 411 -19.23 -7.72 29.51
C LEU A 411 -20.53 -6.88 29.54
N PRO A 412 -21.40 -7.08 30.54
CA PRO A 412 -22.62 -6.28 30.68
C PRO A 412 -22.32 -4.79 30.90
N ARG A 413 -23.22 -3.92 30.45
CA ARG A 413 -23.10 -2.45 30.62
C ARG A 413 -22.77 -2.05 32.06
N ALA A 414 -23.42 -2.65 33.06
CA ALA A 414 -23.16 -2.35 34.47
C ALA A 414 -21.70 -2.62 34.89
N VAL A 415 -21.04 -3.65 34.33
CA VAL A 415 -19.63 -3.95 34.58
C VAL A 415 -18.73 -2.90 33.93
N LEU A 416 -19.08 -2.47 32.71
CA LEU A 416 -18.37 -1.42 31.98
C LEU A 416 -18.51 -0.06 32.70
N GLU A 417 -19.70 0.29 33.16
CA GLU A 417 -19.96 1.51 33.94
C GLU A 417 -19.18 1.52 35.24
N HIS A 418 -19.21 0.41 35.99
CA HIS A 418 -18.43 0.28 37.21
C HIS A 418 -16.93 0.49 36.95
N ALA A 419 -16.37 -0.21 35.94
CA ALA A 419 -14.97 -0.07 35.57
C ALA A 419 -14.64 1.34 35.06
N ARG A 420 -15.54 2.02 34.34
CA ARG A 420 -15.33 3.39 33.87
C ARG A 420 -15.22 4.40 35.02
N THR A 421 -15.96 4.18 36.11
CA THR A 421 -15.92 5.03 37.31
C THR A 421 -14.74 4.76 38.24
N GLN A 422 -14.05 3.63 38.07
CA GLN A 422 -12.82 3.35 38.80
C GLN A 422 -11.69 4.21 38.23
N GLN A 423 -11.33 5.27 38.94
CA GLN A 423 -10.03 5.91 38.73
C GLN A 423 -8.92 4.91 39.05
N ALA A 424 -7.78 5.04 38.39
CA ALA A 424 -6.60 4.29 38.79
C ALA A 424 -6.29 4.67 40.25
N ASP A 425 -6.53 3.75 41.18
CA ASP A 425 -5.74 3.72 42.41
C ASP A 425 -4.32 3.40 41.96
N ASP A 426 -3.57 4.45 41.60
CA ASP A 426 -2.12 4.43 41.55
C ASP A 426 -1.64 4.29 43.00
N THR A 427 -1.67 3.05 43.50
CA THR A 427 -0.89 2.67 44.68
C THR A 427 0.21 1.71 44.24
N LEU A 428 1.37 2.35 44.01
CA LEU A 428 2.76 1.87 44.01
C LEU A 428 3.23 0.97 42.87
#